data_AF-A0A562VC69-F1
#
_entry.id   AF-A0A562VC69-F1
#
_cell.length_a   1.000
_cell.length_b   1.000
_cell.length_c   1.000
_cell.angle_alpha   90.00
_cell.angle_beta   90.00
_cell.angle_gamma   90.00
#
_symmetry.space_group_name_H-M   'P 1'
#
loop_
_entity.id
_entity.type
_entity.pdbx_description
1 polymer ?
#
loop_
_entity_poly.entity_id
_entity_poly.type
_entity_poly.pdbx_seq_one_letter_code
_entity_poly.pdbx_strand_id
1 'polypeptide(L)'
;MGVNTELGRFIHCGDTFAVAPSAAPHTVRLYSVQGDHRILACTVSVVGDSAAASWGAAWLGQPADWYTRVEAAAVAVYRAASARREAAS
;
A
#
# COMPACT_ATOMS: atom_id res chain seq x y z
N MET A 1 13.88 17.74 0.44
CA MET A 1 12.93 16.84 1.13
C MET A 1 11.92 16.41 0.06
N GLY A 2 12.18 15.29 -0.63
CA GLY A 2 11.36 14.90 -1.77
C GLY A 2 9.94 14.55 -1.30
N VAL A 3 8.94 15.23 -1.84
CA VAL A 3 7.53 14.85 -1.73
C VAL A 3 7.42 13.39 -2.20
N ASN A 4 7.27 12.48 -1.25
CA ASN A 4 6.92 11.10 -1.56
C ASN A 4 5.44 11.13 -1.90
N THR A 5 5.12 11.44 -3.15
CA THR A 5 3.76 11.71 -3.62
C THR A 5 2.94 10.45 -3.41
N GLU A 6 2.05 10.52 -2.42
CA GLU A 6 1.14 9.45 -2.05
C GLU A 6 0.30 9.04 -3.27
N LEU A 7 0.22 7.75 -3.56
CA LEU A 7 -0.61 7.22 -4.64
C LEU A 7 -2.10 7.21 -4.26
N GLY A 8 -2.38 7.08 -2.96
CA GLY A 8 -3.72 7.14 -2.40
C GLY A 8 -3.80 6.54 -1.01
N ARG A 9 -5.03 6.49 -0.48
CA ARG A 9 -5.37 5.96 0.85
C ARG A 9 -6.56 5.02 0.78
N PHE A 10 -6.66 4.16 1.79
CA PHE A 10 -7.86 3.38 2.07
C PHE A 10 -8.02 3.20 3.59
N ILE A 11 -9.23 2.84 4.00
CA ILE A 11 -9.56 2.51 5.38
C ILE A 11 -9.91 1.02 5.45
N HIS A 12 -9.37 0.31 6.43
CA HIS A 12 -9.69 -1.09 6.68
C HIS A 12 -9.84 -1.33 8.19
N CYS A 13 -10.98 -1.88 8.63
CA CYS A 13 -11.28 -2.13 10.05
C CYS A 13 -11.08 -0.93 10.98
N GLY A 14 -11.26 0.30 10.48
CA GLY A 14 -11.08 1.54 11.24
C GLY A 14 -9.66 2.12 11.15
N ASP A 15 -8.69 1.37 10.66
CA ASP A 15 -7.33 1.85 10.43
C ASP A 15 -7.19 2.54 9.08
N THR A 16 -6.44 3.64 9.03
CA THR A 16 -6.12 4.34 7.80
C THR A 16 -4.77 3.87 7.27
N PHE A 17 -4.73 3.55 5.98
CA PHE A 17 -3.51 3.16 5.27
C PHE A 17 -3.21 4.11 4.12
N ALA A 18 -1.94 4.45 3.95
CA ALA A 18 -1.43 5.25 2.85
C ALA A 18 -0.49 4.42 1.97
N VAL A 19 -0.67 4.52 0.65
CA VAL A 19 0.15 3.83 -0.35
C VAL A 19 1.07 4.85 -1.00
N ALA A 20 2.36 4.58 -1.00
CA ALA A 20 3.37 5.44 -1.61
C ALA A 20 4.25 4.63 -2.58
N PRO A 21 4.82 5.26 -3.62
CA PRO A 21 5.76 4.58 -4.50
C PRO A 21 7.02 4.16 -3.72
N SER A 22 7.64 3.07 -4.17
CA SER A 22 9.02 2.73 -3.80
C SER A 22 9.98 3.19 -4.89
N ALA A 23 11.28 3.23 -4.57
CA ALA A 23 12.33 3.45 -5.56
C ALA A 23 12.46 2.26 -6.55
N ALA A 24 12.07 1.06 -6.12
CA ALA A 24 12.00 -0.11 -6.99
C ALA A 24 10.77 -0.01 -7.91
N PRO A 25 10.92 -0.25 -9.23
CA PRO A 25 9.79 -0.30 -10.15
C PRO A 25 8.75 -1.30 -9.69
N HIS A 26 7.47 -0.99 -9.93
CA HIS A 26 6.35 -1.89 -9.61
C HIS A 26 6.22 -2.26 -8.12
N THR A 27 6.89 -1.52 -7.23
CA THR A 27 6.82 -1.75 -5.79
C THR A 27 6.21 -0.53 -5.09
N VAL A 28 5.33 -0.79 -4.14
CA VAL A 28 4.75 0.24 -3.26
C VAL A 28 5.11 -0.03 -1.80
N ARG A 29 5.09 1.05 -1.02
CA ARG A 29 5.19 1.01 0.44
C ARG A 29 3.81 1.29 1.02
N LEU A 30 3.37 0.42 1.92
CA LEU A 30 2.13 0.57 2.66
C LEU A 30 2.44 1.09 4.06
N TYR A 31 1.84 2.20 4.43
CA TYR A 31 1.97 2.81 5.75
C TYR A 31 0.65 2.77 6.50
N SER A 32 0.65 2.30 7.75
CA SER A 32 -0.42 2.60 8.70
C SER A 32 -0.27 4.04 9.16
N VAL A 33 -1.35 4.81 9.13
CA VAL A 33 -1.38 6.22 9.53
C VAL A 33 -2.04 6.33 10.89
N GLN A 34 -1.30 6.81 11.89
CA GLN A 34 -1.74 6.93 13.28
C GLN A 34 -1.47 8.37 13.75
N GLY A 35 -2.50 9.22 13.68
CA GLY A 35 -2.34 10.66 13.86
C GLY A 35 -1.34 11.22 12.85
N ASP A 36 -0.28 11.86 13.36
CA ASP A 36 0.80 12.42 12.53
C ASP A 36 1.89 11.41 12.18
N HIS A 37 1.81 10.18 12.69
CA HIS A 37 2.79 9.13 12.45
C HIS A 37 2.43 8.26 11.25
N ARG A 38 3.46 7.84 10.50
CA ARG A 38 3.36 6.83 9.45
C ARG A 38 4.29 5.67 9.76
N ILE A 39 3.72 4.49 9.98
CA ILE A 39 4.46 3.27 10.31
C ILE A 39 4.44 2.37 9.08
N LEU A 40 5.61 1.98 8.58
CA LEU A 40 5.70 1.05 7.44
C LEU A 40 5.12 -0.31 7.86
N ALA A 41 4.00 -0.70 7.26
CA ALA A 41 3.35 -1.98 7.52
C ALA A 41 3.96 -3.08 6.66
N CYS A 42 4.01 -2.85 5.34
CA CYS A 42 4.59 -3.77 4.39
C CYS A 42 5.09 -3.06 3.12
N THR A 43 5.85 -3.80 2.32
CA THR A 43 6.13 -3.46 0.93
C THR A 43 5.40 -4.45 0.04
N VAL A 44 4.86 -4.00 -1.09
CA VAL A 44 4.12 -4.86 -2.03
C VAL A 44 4.73 -4.70 -3.41
N SER A 45 5.18 -5.80 -4.00
CA SER A 45 5.59 -5.86 -5.40
C SER A 45 4.39 -6.29 -6.25
N VAL A 46 4.10 -5.56 -7.34
CA VAL A 46 2.92 -5.74 -8.18
C VAL A 46 3.34 -5.82 -9.65
N VAL A 47 3.49 -7.04 -10.17
CA VAL A 47 3.97 -7.29 -11.55
C VAL A 47 2.87 -8.01 -12.32
N GLY A 48 2.30 -7.33 -13.33
CA GLY A 48 1.13 -7.80 -14.05
C GLY A 48 -0.05 -8.08 -13.10
N ASP A 49 -0.56 -9.31 -13.15
CA ASP A 49 -1.67 -9.74 -12.29
C ASP A 49 -1.23 -10.22 -10.92
N SER A 50 0.06 -10.45 -10.70
CA SER A 50 0.62 -10.98 -9.45
C SER A 50 0.98 -9.85 -8.48
N ALA A 51 0.71 -10.10 -7.20
CA ALA A 51 1.16 -9.27 -6.09
C ALA A 51 1.78 -10.13 -4.99
N ALA A 52 2.79 -9.58 -4.31
CA ALA A 52 3.37 -10.21 -3.14
C ALA A 52 3.77 -9.15 -2.11
N ALA A 53 3.20 -9.26 -0.91
CA ALA A 53 3.55 -8.43 0.24
C ALA A 53 4.69 -9.03 1.08
N SER A 54 5.62 -8.16 1.50
CA SER A 54 6.60 -8.43 2.54
C SER A 54 6.30 -7.55 3.75
N TRP A 55 5.87 -8.18 4.84
CA TRP A 55 5.41 -7.53 6.07
C TRP A 55 6.57 -7.29 7.04
N GLY A 56 6.65 -6.08 7.59
CA GLY A 56 7.74 -5.69 8.49
C GLY A 56 7.60 -6.20 9.93
N ALA A 57 6.37 -6.54 10.34
CA ALA A 57 6.07 -7.06 11.67
C ALA A 57 4.78 -7.88 11.66
N ALA A 58 4.60 -8.71 12.68
CA ALA A 58 3.32 -9.37 12.95
C ALA A 58 2.33 -8.36 13.58
N TRP A 59 1.19 -8.18 12.93
CA TRP A 59 0.05 -7.40 13.40
C TRP A 59 -0.90 -8.31 14.17
N LEU A 60 -0.73 -8.36 15.50
CA LEU A 60 -1.49 -9.23 16.40
C LEU A 60 -2.95 -8.76 16.55
N GLY A 61 -3.85 -9.70 16.84
CA GLY A 61 -5.26 -9.43 17.08
C GLY A 61 -6.11 -9.25 15.81
N GLN A 62 -5.49 -9.36 14.63
CA GLN A 62 -6.19 -9.27 13.35
C GLN A 62 -6.75 -10.63 12.91
N PRO A 63 -7.87 -10.65 12.16
CA PRO A 63 -8.41 -11.89 11.62
C PRO A 63 -7.46 -12.53 10.61
N ALA A 64 -7.62 -13.83 10.37
CA ALA A 64 -6.70 -14.64 9.56
C ALA A 64 -6.53 -14.12 8.11
N ASP A 65 -7.56 -13.49 7.55
CA ASP A 65 -7.56 -12.97 6.18
C ASP A 65 -7.20 -11.48 6.08
N TRP A 66 -6.87 -10.84 7.21
CA TRP A 66 -6.58 -9.41 7.28
C TRP A 66 -5.44 -9.00 6.36
N TYR A 67 -4.32 -9.72 6.41
CA TYR A 67 -3.14 -9.43 5.58
C TYR A 67 -3.49 -9.43 4.10
N THR A 68 -4.24 -10.46 3.65
CA THR A 68 -4.68 -10.59 2.26
C THR A 68 -5.61 -9.45 1.84
N ARG A 69 -6.54 -9.04 2.70
CA ARG A 69 -7.47 -7.93 2.41
C ARG A 69 -6.75 -6.59 2.31
N VAL A 70 -5.82 -6.34 3.23
CA VAL A 70 -5.01 -5.11 3.25
C VAL A 70 -4.07 -5.05 2.06
N GLU A 71 -3.43 -6.17 1.70
CA GLU A 71 -2.63 -6.29 0.47
C GLU A 71 -3.47 -6.02 -0.78
N ALA A 72 -4.64 -6.66 -0.91
CA ALA A 72 -5.53 -6.46 -2.05
C ALA A 72 -5.98 -5.00 -2.20
N ALA A 73 -6.28 -4.32 -1.08
CA ALA A 73 -6.64 -2.90 -1.08
C ALA A 73 -5.46 -2.02 -1.52
N ALA A 74 -4.24 -2.29 -1.06
CA ALA A 74 -3.05 -1.57 -1.49
C ALA A 74 -2.78 -1.75 -3.00
N VAL A 75 -2.93 -2.98 -3.51
CA VAL A 75 -2.81 -3.29 -4.94
C VAL A 75 -3.85 -2.54 -5.76
N ALA A 76 -5.11 -2.47 -5.30
CA ALA A 76 -6.17 -1.72 -5.98
C ALA A 76 -5.83 -0.22 -6.10
N VAL A 77 -5.31 0.39 -5.03
CA VAL A 77 -4.85 1.80 -5.07
C VAL A 77 -3.72 2.00 -6.07
N TYR A 78 -2.70 1.13 -6.06
CA TYR A 78 -1.59 1.20 -6.99
C TYR A 78 -2.04 1.08 -8.46
N ARG A 79 -2.91 0.11 -8.77
CA ARG A 79 -3.44 -0.11 -10.13
C ARG A 79 -4.25 1.10 -10.61
N ALA A 80 -5.12 1.65 -9.75
CA ALA A 80 -5.89 2.85 -10.08
C ALA A 80 -4.97 4.07 -10.34
N ALA A 81 -3.92 4.25 -9.54
CA ALA A 81 -2.95 5.33 -9.75
C ALA A 81 -2.14 5.14 -11.04
N SER A 82 -1.74 3.90 -11.37
CA SER A 82 -1.00 3.59 -12.59
C SER A 82 -1.83 3.83 -13.85
N ALA A 83 -3.09 3.39 -13.87
CA ALA A 83 -4.00 3.63 -14.98
C ALA A 83 -4.24 5.12 -15.23
N ARG A 84 -4.36 5.95 -14.18
CA ARG A 84 -4.47 7.41 -14.32
C ARG A 84 -3.22 8.04 -14.92
N ARG A 85 -2.03 7.53 -14.57
CA ARG A 85 -0.76 8.02 -15.13
C ARG A 85 -0.63 7.67 -16.61
N GLU A 86 -1.03 6.47 -17.00
CA GLU A 86 -1.05 6.02 -18.40
C GLU A 86 -2.07 6.80 -19.24
N ALA A 87 -3.23 7.16 -18.68
CA ALA A 87 -4.20 8.00 -19.38
C ALA A 87 -3.76 9.47 -19.54
N ALA A 88 -2.76 9.91 -18.78
CA ALA A 88 -2.23 11.28 -18.81
C ALA A 88 -0.95 11.44 -19.65
N SER A 89 -0.40 10.33 -20.17
CA SER A 89 0.78 10.30 -21.06
C SER A 89 0.36 10.20 -22.52
#